data_AF-A0A812WWB9-F1
#
_entry.id   AF-A0A812WWB9-F1
#
_cell.length_a   1.000
_cell.length_b   1.000
_cell.length_c   1.000
_cell.angle_alpha   90.00
_cell.angle_beta   90.00
_cell.angle_gamma   90.00
#
_symmetry.space_group_name_H-M   'P 1'
#
loop_
_entity.id
_entity.type
_entity.pdbx_description
1 polymer ?
#
loop_
_entity_poly.entity_id
_entity_poly.type
_entity_poly.pdbx_seq_one_letter_code
_entity_poly.pdbx_strand_id
1 'polypeptide(L)'
;MSLVAGATLLNGIGHLANLGQFVEIGQGQAFQREQMQWARRAYCLDSRALRIDLLNAVKEDVRDHHQTYASRIDTLLLVHTLLLTFALATLQYSDQFVPVSGCVECEENEHPWLVTCWVYSVSGILILPFWGIVMLIWSKLQLDHWLETSIGRLNVELRLSLSADFSQETANGEGLQDRDGSQLLEKVEGAVTRLGTFVVEHQESFKRVWNKECRFMISAATVFLWVSCILAILITSGMFWLFLQNHMEGQHRHASSHFALCTLSGLLAPAFYGLWFRLVCRRPGIVRVLTWAQELRQMARLISSRTALSRLWPKVPEARLCWKTWQLRPLHEPRRSSEPCAGRCRGRRLGMQDPAWAFFPMRVS
;
A
#
# COMPACT_ATOMS: atom_id res chain seq x y z
N MET A 1 -0.33 70.16 76.60
CA MET A 1 -0.95 70.20 75.25
C MET A 1 -0.27 69.28 74.21
N SER A 2 0.45 68.21 74.60
CA SER A 2 1.19 67.34 73.66
C SER A 2 0.56 65.96 73.37
N LEU A 3 -0.54 65.58 74.03
CA LEU A 3 -1.12 64.23 73.92
C LEU A 3 -2.20 64.08 72.84
N VAL A 4 -2.81 65.19 72.40
CA VAL A 4 -3.89 65.16 71.39
C VAL A 4 -3.35 65.02 69.96
N ALA A 5 -2.10 65.47 69.72
CA ALA A 5 -1.45 65.34 68.40
C ALA A 5 -1.01 63.90 68.07
N GLY A 6 -0.82 63.03 69.07
CA GLY A 6 -0.45 61.63 68.85
C GLY A 6 -1.62 60.73 68.41
N ALA A 7 -2.83 61.03 68.88
CA ALA A 7 -4.03 60.22 68.59
C ALA A 7 -4.52 60.40 67.15
N THR A 8 -4.40 61.59 66.57
CA THR A 8 -4.72 61.85 65.16
C THR A 8 -3.70 61.23 64.20
N LEU A 9 -2.42 61.15 64.61
CA LEU A 9 -1.36 60.51 63.83
C LEU A 9 -1.55 58.98 63.78
N LEU A 10 -1.92 58.35 64.89
CA LEU A 10 -2.20 56.90 64.94
C LEU A 10 -3.46 56.51 64.13
N ASN A 11 -4.48 57.36 64.10
CA ASN A 11 -5.68 57.10 63.30
C ASN A 11 -5.42 57.24 61.78
N GLY A 12 -4.50 58.13 61.37
CA GLY A 12 -4.04 58.24 59.99
C GLY A 12 -3.24 57.02 59.50
N ILE A 13 -2.47 56.37 60.39
CA ILE A 13 -1.71 55.15 60.07
C ILE A 13 -2.64 53.96 59.83
N GLY A 14 -3.78 53.89 60.54
CA GLY A 14 -4.80 52.85 60.30
C GLY A 14 -5.44 52.92 58.90
N HIS A 15 -5.66 54.11 58.36
CA HIS A 15 -6.15 54.29 56.99
C HIS A 15 -5.09 53.95 55.92
N LEU A 16 -3.81 54.17 56.21
CA LEU A 16 -2.71 53.73 55.35
C LEU A 16 -2.58 52.21 55.29
N ALA A 17 -2.83 51.50 56.39
CA ALA A 17 -2.86 50.03 56.42
C ALA A 17 -3.98 49.46 55.53
N ASN A 18 -5.15 50.11 55.47
CA ASN A 18 -6.25 49.71 54.59
C ASN A 18 -5.97 49.95 53.10
N LEU A 19 -5.23 51.01 52.75
CA LEU A 19 -4.82 51.26 51.36
C LEU A 19 -3.92 50.15 50.81
N GLY A 20 -3.07 49.56 51.66
CA GLY A 20 -2.26 48.40 51.29
C GLY A 20 -3.10 47.21 50.83
N GLN A 21 -4.17 46.87 51.55
CA GLN A 21 -5.07 45.79 51.18
C GLN A 21 -5.82 46.06 49.86
N PHE A 22 -6.23 47.31 49.59
CA PHE A 22 -6.88 47.66 48.32
C PHE A 22 -5.92 47.53 47.13
N VAL A 23 -4.66 47.94 47.30
CA VAL A 23 -3.64 47.78 46.24
C VAL A 23 -3.34 46.31 45.99
N GLU A 24 -3.24 45.49 47.03
CA GLU A 24 -2.99 44.05 46.92
C GLU A 24 -4.15 43.31 46.23
N ILE A 25 -5.40 43.65 46.57
CA ILE A 25 -6.58 43.11 45.88
C ILE A 25 -6.61 43.54 44.41
N GLY A 26 -6.26 44.80 44.12
CA GLY A 26 -6.20 45.32 42.75
C GLY A 26 -5.13 44.62 41.90
N GLN A 27 -3.93 44.40 42.45
CA GLN A 27 -2.88 43.63 41.79
C GLN A 27 -3.28 42.17 41.58
N GLY A 28 -3.94 41.55 42.55
CA GLY A 28 -4.46 40.18 42.43
C GLY A 28 -5.46 40.04 41.29
N GLN A 29 -6.40 41.00 41.14
CA GLN A 29 -7.36 40.99 40.05
C GLN A 29 -6.72 41.22 38.68
N ALA A 30 -5.74 42.13 38.58
CA ALA A 30 -5.01 42.36 37.33
C ALA A 30 -4.24 41.09 36.91
N PHE A 31 -3.52 40.47 37.85
CA PHE A 31 -2.78 39.25 37.62
C PHE A 31 -3.69 38.07 37.23
N GLN A 32 -4.84 37.90 37.88
CA GLN A 32 -5.82 36.87 37.52
C GLN A 32 -6.35 37.05 36.09
N ARG A 33 -6.63 38.30 35.68
CA ARG A 33 -7.09 38.59 34.31
C ARG A 33 -6.02 38.23 33.28
N GLU A 34 -4.76 38.57 33.55
CA GLU A 34 -3.66 38.18 32.68
C GLU A 34 -3.49 36.66 32.62
N GLN A 35 -3.52 35.97 33.76
CA GLN A 35 -3.45 34.51 33.79
C GLN A 35 -4.58 33.85 33.00
N MET A 36 -5.82 34.36 33.12
CA MET A 36 -6.94 33.86 32.32
C MET A 36 -6.73 34.09 30.82
N GLN A 37 -6.17 35.25 30.42
CA GLN A 37 -5.85 35.52 29.02
C GLN A 37 -4.77 34.57 28.48
N TRP A 38 -3.71 34.33 29.26
CA TRP A 38 -2.66 33.38 28.89
C TRP A 38 -3.18 31.95 28.79
N ALA A 39 -3.97 31.50 29.76
CA ALA A 39 -4.60 30.19 29.75
C ALA A 39 -5.50 30.01 28.51
N ARG A 40 -6.25 31.06 28.14
CA ARG A 40 -7.11 31.05 26.95
C ARG A 40 -6.32 30.94 25.66
N ARG A 41 -5.24 31.71 25.51
CA ARG A 41 -4.34 31.61 24.34
C ARG A 41 -3.69 30.22 24.26
N ALA A 42 -3.24 29.69 25.41
CA ALA A 42 -2.66 28.36 25.48
C ALA A 42 -3.66 27.28 25.04
N TYR A 43 -4.91 27.35 25.51
CA TYR A 43 -5.97 26.42 25.11
C TYR A 43 -6.28 26.51 23.60
N CYS A 44 -6.34 27.73 23.04
CA CYS A 44 -6.54 27.90 21.60
C CYS A 44 -5.40 27.27 20.78
N LEU A 45 -4.14 27.47 21.19
CA LEU A 45 -2.98 26.87 20.54
C LEU A 45 -2.98 25.34 20.65
N ASP A 46 -3.32 24.80 21.82
CA ASP A 46 -3.39 23.36 22.05
C ASP A 46 -4.50 22.70 21.21
N SER A 47 -5.67 23.34 21.10
CA SER A 47 -6.75 22.86 20.23
C SER A 47 -6.35 22.84 18.74
N ARG A 48 -5.56 23.83 18.29
CA ARG A 48 -5.01 23.87 16.92
C ARG A 48 -3.98 22.77 16.71
N ALA A 49 -3.08 22.57 17.67
CA ALA A 49 -2.09 21.50 17.65
C ALA A 49 -2.77 20.13 17.55
N LEU A 50 -3.79 19.87 18.38
CA LEU A 50 -4.55 18.61 18.37
C LEU A 50 -5.22 18.35 17.02
N ARG A 51 -5.80 19.37 16.39
CA ARG A 51 -6.40 19.23 15.04
C ARG A 51 -5.35 18.85 13.99
N ILE A 52 -4.18 19.49 14.01
CA ILE A 52 -3.08 19.18 13.10
C ILE A 52 -2.56 17.76 13.34
N ASP A 53 -2.42 17.36 14.60
CA ASP A 53 -1.99 16.01 14.97
C ASP A 53 -3.00 14.94 14.53
N LEU A 54 -4.31 15.19 14.70
CA LEU A 54 -5.35 14.27 14.24
C LEU A 54 -5.32 14.13 12.70
N LEU A 55 -5.16 15.25 11.98
CA LEU A 55 -5.06 15.24 10.52
C LEU A 55 -3.81 14.49 10.04
N ASN A 56 -2.68 14.68 10.72
CA ASN A 56 -1.45 13.94 10.44
C ASN A 56 -1.62 12.44 10.73
N ALA A 57 -2.29 12.08 11.83
CA ALA A 57 -2.56 10.68 12.16
C ALA A 57 -3.46 10.02 11.10
N VAL A 58 -4.52 10.70 10.64
CA VAL A 58 -5.40 10.21 9.57
C VAL A 58 -4.64 10.07 8.25
N LYS A 59 -3.78 11.03 7.92
CA LYS A 59 -2.94 10.98 6.72
C LYS A 59 -2.02 9.76 6.75
N GLU A 60 -1.41 9.48 7.89
CA GLU A 60 -0.52 8.33 8.05
C GLU A 60 -1.29 7.01 7.99
N ASP A 61 -2.48 6.92 8.61
CA ASP A 61 -3.33 5.72 8.52
C ASP A 61 -3.74 5.42 7.06
N VAL A 62 -4.09 6.45 6.28
CA VAL A 62 -4.39 6.31 4.84
C VAL A 62 -3.17 5.80 4.07
N ARG A 63 -1.98 6.32 4.40
CA ARG A 63 -0.71 5.91 3.79
C ARG A 63 -0.36 4.46 4.15
N ASP A 64 -0.53 4.07 5.39
CA ASP A 64 -0.26 2.71 5.89
C ASP A 64 -1.20 1.69 5.24
N HIS A 65 -2.48 2.03 5.09
CA HIS A 65 -3.43 1.22 4.36
C HIS A 65 -3.00 1.02 2.90
N HIS A 66 -2.68 2.12 2.19
CA HIS A 66 -2.16 2.04 0.81
C HIS A 66 -0.92 1.15 0.74
N GLN A 67 0.07 1.39 1.59
CA GLN A 67 1.35 0.67 1.58
C GLN A 67 1.16 -0.83 1.83
N THR A 68 0.24 -1.21 2.71
CA THR A 68 -0.09 -2.62 2.99
C THR A 68 -0.63 -3.32 1.74
N TYR A 69 -1.54 -2.68 0.99
CA TYR A 69 -2.09 -3.27 -0.22
C TYR A 69 -1.13 -3.20 -1.41
N ALA A 70 -0.39 -2.10 -1.57
CA ALA A 70 0.63 -1.94 -2.58
C ALA A 70 1.73 -3.01 -2.44
N SER A 71 2.20 -3.27 -1.20
CA SER A 71 3.18 -4.31 -0.92
C SER A 71 2.69 -5.71 -1.35
N ARG A 72 1.41 -6.03 -1.11
CA ARG A 72 0.81 -7.30 -1.57
C ARG A 72 0.71 -7.40 -3.08
N ILE A 73 0.43 -6.30 -3.77
CA ILE A 73 0.40 -6.26 -5.24
C ILE A 73 1.82 -6.46 -5.79
N ASP A 74 2.82 -5.82 -5.18
CA ASP A 74 4.22 -5.91 -5.60
C ASP A 74 4.79 -7.32 -5.43
N THR A 75 4.46 -8.04 -4.36
CA THR A 75 4.88 -9.44 -4.21
C THR A 75 4.25 -10.34 -5.28
N LEU A 76 2.96 -10.15 -5.58
CA LEU A 76 2.30 -10.87 -6.68
C LEU A 76 2.92 -10.54 -8.05
N LEU A 77 3.26 -9.28 -8.27
CA LEU A 77 3.90 -8.81 -9.51
C LEU A 77 5.28 -9.46 -9.70
N LEU A 78 6.06 -9.53 -8.60
CA LEU A 78 7.37 -10.20 -8.59
C LEU A 78 7.22 -11.69 -8.94
N VAL A 79 6.27 -12.39 -8.33
CA VAL A 79 6.06 -13.82 -8.61
C VAL A 79 5.66 -14.07 -10.07
N HIS A 80 4.78 -13.25 -10.65
CA HIS A 80 4.44 -13.37 -12.07
C HIS A 80 5.64 -13.09 -12.99
N THR A 81 6.49 -12.13 -12.61
CA THR A 81 7.72 -11.82 -13.35
C THR A 81 8.68 -13.01 -13.32
N LEU A 82 8.83 -13.66 -12.16
CA LEU A 82 9.64 -14.89 -12.04
C LEU A 82 9.05 -16.02 -12.89
N LEU A 83 7.74 -16.24 -12.87
CA LEU A 83 7.07 -17.23 -13.72
C LEU A 83 7.29 -16.95 -15.22
N LEU A 84 7.27 -15.67 -15.62
CA LEU A 84 7.57 -15.28 -16.99
C LEU A 84 9.04 -15.57 -17.35
N THR A 85 10.00 -15.28 -16.47
CA THR A 85 11.41 -15.63 -16.72
C THR A 85 11.62 -17.14 -16.80
N PHE A 86 10.92 -17.91 -15.96
CA PHE A 86 10.92 -19.36 -16.02
C PHE A 86 10.35 -19.87 -17.35
N ALA A 87 9.24 -19.31 -17.83
CA ALA A 87 8.66 -19.64 -19.12
C ALA A 87 9.64 -19.39 -20.28
N LEU A 88 10.35 -18.26 -20.25
CA LEU A 88 11.38 -17.95 -21.24
C LEU A 88 12.57 -18.93 -21.16
N ALA A 89 12.97 -19.36 -19.97
CA ALA A 89 13.99 -20.39 -19.81
C ALA A 89 13.51 -21.74 -20.36
N THR A 90 12.25 -22.14 -20.12
CA THR A 90 11.71 -23.39 -20.67
C THR A 90 11.69 -23.41 -22.21
N LEU A 91 11.51 -22.25 -22.86
CA LEU A 91 11.64 -22.13 -24.31
C LEU A 91 13.07 -22.35 -24.81
N GLN A 92 14.08 -21.96 -24.04
CA GLN A 92 15.48 -22.16 -24.44
C GLN A 92 15.87 -23.64 -24.40
N TYR A 93 15.36 -24.38 -23.42
CA TYR A 93 15.62 -25.82 -23.28
C TYR A 93 14.68 -26.69 -24.13
N SER A 94 13.68 -26.09 -24.78
CA SER A 94 12.70 -26.86 -25.55
C SER A 94 13.17 -27.37 -26.90
N ASP A 95 14.26 -26.84 -27.44
CA ASP A 95 14.76 -27.19 -28.78
C ASP A 95 15.04 -28.69 -28.92
N GLN A 96 15.46 -29.34 -27.83
CA GLN A 96 15.72 -30.79 -27.79
C GLN A 96 14.45 -31.66 -27.79
N PHE A 97 13.27 -31.06 -27.62
CA PHE A 97 11.98 -31.75 -27.52
C PHE A 97 11.07 -31.48 -28.72
N VAL A 98 11.55 -30.70 -29.71
CA VAL A 98 10.85 -30.54 -30.97
C VAL A 98 11.27 -31.69 -31.88
N PRO A 99 10.33 -32.46 -32.45
CA PRO A 99 10.66 -33.60 -33.30
C PRO A 99 11.51 -33.13 -34.47
N VAL A 100 12.74 -33.63 -34.54
CA VAL A 100 13.61 -33.41 -35.69
C VAL A 100 13.03 -34.20 -36.85
N SER A 101 12.70 -33.50 -37.94
CA SER A 101 12.22 -34.13 -39.17
C SER A 101 13.24 -35.17 -39.66
N GLY A 102 12.96 -36.46 -39.45
CA GLY A 102 13.84 -37.55 -39.89
C GLY A 102 13.92 -38.77 -38.98
N CYS A 103 13.44 -38.71 -37.74
CA CYS A 103 13.39 -39.88 -36.85
C CYS A 103 12.16 -40.75 -37.15
N VAL A 104 12.36 -41.94 -37.72
CA VAL A 104 11.27 -42.87 -38.09
C VAL A 104 10.69 -43.60 -36.87
N GLU A 105 11.48 -43.80 -35.81
CA GLU A 105 11.12 -44.60 -34.63
C GLU A 105 10.85 -43.77 -33.35
N CYS A 106 10.72 -42.45 -33.44
CA CYS A 106 10.45 -41.61 -32.27
C CYS A 106 8.95 -41.66 -31.88
N GLU A 107 8.66 -41.85 -30.57
CA GLU A 107 7.28 -41.88 -30.04
C GLU A 107 6.48 -40.60 -30.36
N GLU A 108 7.15 -39.48 -30.60
CA GLU A 108 6.54 -38.21 -31.01
C GLU A 108 5.76 -38.33 -32.33
N ASN A 109 6.21 -39.21 -33.24
CA ASN A 109 5.53 -39.47 -34.50
C ASN A 109 4.29 -40.36 -34.29
N GLU A 110 4.30 -41.22 -33.27
CA GLU A 110 3.14 -42.05 -32.91
C GLU A 110 2.03 -41.22 -32.25
N HIS A 111 2.39 -40.14 -31.54
CA HIS A 111 1.47 -39.33 -30.74
C HIS A 111 1.54 -37.82 -31.05
N PRO A 112 1.06 -37.36 -32.22
CA PRO A 112 1.12 -35.95 -32.63
C PRO A 112 0.32 -34.99 -31.75
N TRP A 113 -0.65 -35.52 -30.99
CA TRP A 113 -1.43 -34.75 -30.02
C TRP A 113 -0.57 -34.23 -28.86
N LEU A 114 0.53 -34.90 -28.54
CA LEU A 114 1.42 -34.53 -27.43
C LEU A 114 2.18 -33.25 -27.75
N VAL A 115 2.74 -33.16 -28.97
CA VAL A 115 3.36 -31.94 -29.51
C VAL A 115 2.37 -30.79 -29.49
N THR A 116 1.13 -31.04 -29.92
CA THR A 116 0.06 -30.02 -29.93
C THR A 116 -0.25 -29.52 -28.51
N CYS A 117 -0.42 -30.42 -27.54
CA CYS A 117 -0.65 -30.08 -26.13
C CYS A 117 0.53 -29.31 -25.53
N TRP A 118 1.75 -29.69 -25.88
CA TRP A 118 2.97 -29.03 -25.44
C TRP A 118 3.05 -27.59 -25.98
N VAL A 119 2.83 -27.37 -27.28
CA VAL A 119 2.82 -26.03 -27.89
C VAL A 119 1.77 -25.13 -27.23
N TYR A 120 0.56 -25.64 -26.97
CA TYR A 120 -0.47 -24.89 -26.25
C TYR A 120 -0.08 -24.58 -24.80
N SER A 121 0.57 -25.52 -24.10
CA SER A 121 1.04 -25.31 -22.72
C SER A 121 2.11 -24.24 -22.66
N VAL A 122 3.08 -24.27 -23.59
CA VAL A 122 4.15 -23.26 -23.73
C VAL A 122 3.58 -21.89 -24.11
N SER A 123 2.60 -21.84 -25.00
CA SER A 123 1.90 -20.59 -25.30
C SER A 123 1.16 -20.04 -24.07
N GLY A 124 0.48 -20.92 -23.32
CA GLY A 124 -0.24 -20.57 -22.10
C GLY A 124 0.67 -20.01 -21.01
N ILE A 125 1.81 -20.64 -20.74
CA ILE A 125 2.75 -20.20 -19.69
C ILE A 125 3.44 -18.86 -20.05
N LEU A 126 3.46 -18.43 -21.32
CA LEU A 126 3.96 -17.10 -21.70
C LEU A 126 2.87 -16.03 -21.61
N ILE A 127 1.68 -16.34 -22.10
CA ILE A 127 0.58 -15.36 -22.22
C ILE A 127 -0.05 -15.06 -20.85
N LEU A 128 -0.30 -16.09 -20.03
CA LEU A 128 -0.97 -15.92 -18.74
C LEU A 128 -0.23 -15.00 -17.75
N PRO A 129 1.08 -15.17 -17.49
CA PRO A 129 1.77 -14.29 -16.56
C PRO A 129 1.86 -12.86 -17.07
N PHE A 130 1.97 -12.66 -18.39
CA PHE A 130 1.93 -11.33 -19.00
C PHE A 130 0.62 -10.61 -18.68
N TRP A 131 -0.54 -11.26 -18.88
CA TRP A 131 -1.83 -10.66 -18.53
C TRP A 131 -1.99 -10.45 -17.02
N GLY A 132 -1.45 -11.34 -16.19
CA GLY A 132 -1.40 -11.17 -14.75
C GLY A 132 -0.64 -9.89 -14.34
N ILE A 133 0.54 -9.67 -14.93
CA ILE A 133 1.36 -8.46 -14.73
C ILE A 133 0.57 -7.20 -15.11
N VAL A 134 -0.06 -7.18 -16.29
CA VAL A 134 -0.85 -6.03 -16.76
C VAL A 134 -2.00 -5.70 -15.80
N MET A 135 -2.73 -6.72 -15.31
CA MET A 135 -3.82 -6.53 -14.34
C MET A 135 -3.33 -5.99 -12.99
N LEU A 136 -2.18 -6.47 -12.51
CA LEU A 136 -1.58 -6.01 -11.25
C LEU A 136 -1.07 -4.57 -11.36
N ILE A 137 -0.40 -4.21 -12.45
CA ILE A 137 0.04 -2.83 -12.73
C ILE A 137 -1.17 -1.90 -12.79
N TRP A 138 -2.23 -2.28 -13.49
CA TRP A 138 -3.46 -1.48 -13.54
C TRP A 138 -4.06 -1.26 -12.15
N SER A 139 -4.12 -2.32 -11.34
CA SER A 139 -4.63 -2.24 -9.97
C SER A 139 -3.78 -1.31 -9.10
N LYS A 140 -2.45 -1.33 -9.29
CA LYS A 140 -1.52 -0.42 -8.60
C LYS A 140 -1.74 1.03 -9.02
N LEU A 141 -1.85 1.31 -10.31
CA LEU A 141 -2.10 2.67 -10.81
C LEU A 141 -3.42 3.25 -10.30
N GLN A 142 -4.48 2.44 -10.21
CA GLN A 142 -5.75 2.88 -9.63
C GLN A 142 -5.64 3.19 -8.14
N LEU A 143 -4.86 2.38 -7.40
CA LEU A 143 -4.61 2.59 -5.98
C LEU A 143 -3.80 3.88 -5.74
N ASP A 144 -2.81 4.15 -6.58
CA ASP A 144 -1.99 5.36 -6.52
C ASP A 144 -2.80 6.61 -6.87
N HIS A 145 -3.64 6.53 -7.90
CA HIS A 145 -4.55 7.63 -8.28
C HIS A 145 -5.55 7.96 -7.17
N TRP A 146 -6.09 6.92 -6.51
CA TRP A 146 -6.96 7.10 -5.35
C TRP A 146 -6.22 7.77 -4.17
N LEU A 147 -4.97 7.37 -3.90
CA LEU A 147 -4.16 7.95 -2.83
C LEU A 147 -3.89 9.44 -3.09
N GLU A 148 -3.47 9.79 -4.30
CA GLU A 148 -3.19 11.18 -4.70
C GLU A 148 -4.44 12.05 -4.55
N THR A 149 -5.59 11.55 -5.00
CA THR A 149 -6.87 12.26 -4.87
C THR A 149 -7.27 12.45 -3.41
N SER A 150 -7.07 11.44 -2.58
CA SER A 150 -7.43 11.45 -1.15
C SER A 150 -6.55 12.42 -0.36
N ILE A 151 -5.23 12.36 -0.56
CA ILE A 151 -4.29 13.30 0.07
C ILE A 151 -4.53 14.73 -0.42
N GLY A 152 -4.84 14.91 -1.71
CA GLY A 152 -5.20 16.21 -2.29
C GLY A 152 -6.41 16.82 -1.59
N ARG A 153 -7.49 16.05 -1.40
CA ARG A 153 -8.69 16.49 -0.68
C ARG A 153 -8.40 16.82 0.78
N LEU A 154 -7.63 15.98 1.47
CA LEU A 154 -7.24 16.21 2.87
C LEU A 154 -6.44 17.52 3.03
N ASN A 155 -5.51 17.79 2.12
CA ASN A 155 -4.71 19.02 2.14
C ASN A 155 -5.58 20.28 1.89
N VAL A 156 -6.59 20.20 1.03
CA VAL A 156 -7.54 21.31 0.82
C VAL A 156 -8.36 21.54 2.08
N GLU A 157 -8.88 20.47 2.69
CA GLU A 157 -9.69 20.54 3.91
C GLU A 157 -8.89 21.10 5.10
N LEU A 158 -7.61 20.71 5.23
CA LEU A 158 -6.66 21.24 6.21
C LEU A 158 -6.48 22.75 6.01
N ARG A 159 -6.24 23.21 4.78
CA ARG A 159 -6.06 24.64 4.48
C ARG A 159 -7.31 25.45 4.79
N LEU A 160 -8.49 24.93 4.43
CA LEU A 160 -9.77 25.59 4.72
C LEU A 160 -10.03 25.69 6.23
N SER A 161 -9.70 24.63 6.98
CA SER A 161 -9.84 24.60 8.44
C SER A 161 -8.91 25.60 9.12
N LEU A 162 -7.66 25.70 8.66
CA LEU A 162 -6.69 26.67 9.17
C LEU A 162 -7.09 28.12 8.81
N SER A 163 -7.55 28.37 7.57
CA SER A 163 -7.94 29.72 7.15
C SER A 163 -9.18 30.25 7.89
N ALA A 164 -10.14 29.37 8.18
CA ALA A 164 -11.36 29.74 8.91
C ALA A 164 -11.05 30.22 10.35
N ASP A 165 -10.06 29.63 11.00
CA ASP A 165 -9.65 30.02 12.36
C ASP A 165 -9.01 31.43 12.39
N PHE A 166 -8.26 31.83 11.35
CA PHE A 166 -7.61 33.15 11.29
C PHE A 166 -8.60 34.29 11.04
N SER A 167 -9.63 34.09 10.20
CA SER A 167 -10.59 35.15 9.88
C SER A 167 -11.46 35.56 11.07
N GLN A 168 -11.68 34.65 12.02
CA GLN A 168 -12.55 34.91 13.17
C GLN A 168 -11.85 35.65 14.31
N GLU A 169 -10.53 35.50 14.45
CA GLU A 169 -9.73 36.15 15.49
C GLU A 169 -9.64 37.66 15.27
N THR A 170 -9.63 38.12 14.01
CA THR A 170 -9.52 39.54 13.65
C THR A 170 -10.83 40.32 13.81
N ALA A 171 -11.99 39.65 13.77
CA ALA A 171 -13.30 40.33 13.75
C ALA A 171 -13.89 40.62 15.14
N ASN A 172 -13.44 39.92 16.19
CA ASN A 172 -14.02 39.99 17.54
C ASN A 172 -13.13 40.72 18.57
N GLY A 173 -12.16 41.52 18.12
CA GLY A 173 -11.37 42.36 19.01
C GLY A 173 -12.25 43.40 19.71
N GLU A 174 -12.28 43.37 21.05
CA GLU A 174 -12.87 44.36 21.96
C GLU A 174 -14.40 44.22 22.22
N GLY A 175 -14.82 43.42 23.22
CA GLY A 175 -16.14 43.68 23.80
C GLY A 175 -16.74 42.73 24.84
N LEU A 176 -16.65 41.40 24.71
CA LEU A 176 -17.49 40.50 25.54
C LEU A 176 -16.72 39.23 25.97
N GLN A 177 -16.24 39.20 27.23
CA GLN A 177 -15.16 38.29 27.66
C GLN A 177 -15.62 36.93 28.20
N ASP A 178 -16.90 36.72 28.52
CA ASP A 178 -17.36 35.53 29.28
C ASP A 178 -18.21 34.53 28.46
N ARG A 179 -18.74 34.95 27.30
CA ARG A 179 -19.62 34.10 26.46
C ARG A 179 -18.88 33.27 25.40
N ASP A 180 -17.56 33.34 25.42
CA ASP A 180 -16.70 33.09 24.26
C ASP A 180 -15.91 31.76 24.40
N GLY A 181 -15.91 31.14 25.60
CA GLY A 181 -15.32 29.82 25.84
C GLY A 181 -16.17 28.67 25.28
N SER A 182 -17.49 28.70 25.51
CA SER A 182 -18.42 27.68 25.01
C SER A 182 -18.47 27.64 23.48
N GLN A 183 -18.45 28.80 22.83
CA GLN A 183 -18.40 28.89 21.36
C GLN A 183 -17.13 28.29 20.76
N LEU A 184 -16.00 28.37 21.47
CA LEU A 184 -14.75 27.79 20.99
C LEU A 184 -14.77 26.26 21.09
N LEU A 185 -15.32 25.72 22.18
CA LEU A 185 -15.53 24.28 22.35
C LEU A 185 -16.46 23.72 21.26
N GLU A 186 -17.58 24.38 20.99
CA GLU A 186 -18.53 23.97 19.95
C GLU A 186 -17.89 23.96 18.56
N LYS A 187 -16.98 24.91 18.26
CA LYS A 187 -16.21 24.93 17.00
C LYS A 187 -15.19 23.80 16.93
N VAL A 188 -14.51 23.49 18.03
CA VAL A 188 -13.55 22.36 18.09
C VAL A 188 -14.29 21.04 17.91
N GLU A 189 -15.41 20.85 18.59
CA GLU A 189 -16.26 19.67 18.44
C GLU A 189 -16.81 19.55 17.01
N GLY A 190 -17.25 20.66 16.41
CA GLY A 190 -17.68 20.70 15.02
C GLY A 190 -16.57 20.32 14.03
N ALA A 191 -15.34 20.82 14.22
CA ALA A 191 -14.20 20.48 13.39
C ALA A 191 -13.81 18.99 13.52
N VAL A 192 -13.81 18.46 14.75
CA VAL A 192 -13.53 17.04 15.02
C VAL A 192 -14.61 16.15 14.40
N THR A 193 -15.88 16.53 14.48
CA THR A 193 -17.00 15.79 13.88
C THR A 193 -16.91 15.78 12.36
N ARG A 194 -16.54 16.92 11.74
CA ARG A 194 -16.30 17.02 10.29
C ARG A 194 -15.13 16.13 9.86
N LEU A 195 -14.06 16.12 10.63
CA LEU A 195 -12.90 15.27 10.38
C LEU A 195 -13.25 13.77 10.52
N GLY A 196 -14.02 13.40 11.55
CA GLY A 196 -14.52 12.03 11.70
C GLY A 196 -15.36 11.59 10.51
N THR A 197 -16.26 12.46 10.03
CA THR A 197 -17.08 12.20 8.82
C THR A 197 -16.21 12.02 7.58
N PHE A 198 -15.19 12.85 7.41
CA PHE A 198 -14.23 12.76 6.32
C PHE A 198 -13.46 11.43 6.31
N VAL A 199 -13.02 10.95 7.47
CA VAL A 199 -12.33 9.66 7.62
C VAL A 199 -13.24 8.51 7.19
N VAL A 200 -14.48 8.50 7.67
CA VAL A 200 -15.46 7.46 7.31
C VAL A 200 -15.73 7.47 5.80
N GLU A 201 -15.94 8.65 5.21
CA GLU A 201 -16.15 8.78 3.76
C GLU A 201 -14.93 8.27 2.96
N HIS A 202 -13.71 8.53 3.45
CA HIS A 202 -12.48 8.03 2.82
C HIS A 202 -12.37 6.51 2.89
N GLN A 203 -12.66 5.92 4.04
CA GLN A 203 -12.64 4.46 4.21
C GLN A 203 -13.70 3.79 3.32
N GLU A 204 -14.88 4.39 3.18
CA GLU A 204 -15.92 3.90 2.28
C GLU A 204 -15.53 4.05 0.80
N SER A 205 -14.96 5.19 0.43
CA SER A 205 -14.44 5.45 -0.92
C SER A 205 -13.36 4.43 -1.29
N PHE A 206 -12.40 4.21 -0.40
CA PHE A 206 -11.38 3.17 -0.55
C PHE A 206 -12.00 1.80 -0.77
N LYS A 207 -12.91 1.40 0.13
CA LYS A 207 -13.57 0.09 0.07
C LYS A 207 -14.37 -0.09 -1.23
N ARG A 208 -14.95 0.98 -1.76
CA ARG A 208 -15.68 0.97 -3.03
C ARG A 208 -14.73 0.76 -4.21
N VAL A 209 -13.66 1.54 -4.31
CA VAL A 209 -12.64 1.39 -5.37
C VAL A 209 -12.00 0.01 -5.32
N TRP A 210 -11.60 -0.41 -4.12
CA TRP A 210 -11.01 -1.72 -3.89
C TRP A 210 -11.93 -2.86 -4.31
N ASN A 211 -13.19 -2.88 -3.86
CA ASN A 211 -14.09 -3.99 -4.15
C ASN A 211 -14.57 -4.02 -5.61
N LYS A 212 -14.76 -2.85 -6.25
CA LYS A 212 -15.30 -2.77 -7.61
C LYS A 212 -14.24 -3.09 -8.66
N GLU A 213 -13.01 -2.61 -8.47
CA GLU A 213 -11.98 -2.68 -9.51
C GLU A 213 -10.83 -3.61 -9.11
N CYS A 214 -10.12 -3.27 -8.03
CA CYS A 214 -8.87 -3.96 -7.66
C CYS A 214 -9.09 -5.41 -7.26
N ARG A 215 -10.15 -5.70 -6.49
CA ARG A 215 -10.42 -7.05 -5.97
C ARG A 215 -10.63 -8.06 -7.10
N PHE A 216 -11.33 -7.65 -8.14
CA PHE A 216 -11.59 -8.52 -9.28
C PHE A 216 -10.31 -8.78 -10.06
N MET A 217 -9.53 -7.73 -10.36
CA MET A 217 -8.25 -7.85 -11.07
C MET A 217 -7.23 -8.68 -10.30
N ILE A 218 -7.06 -8.46 -9.00
CA ILE A 218 -6.14 -9.22 -8.14
C ILE A 218 -6.56 -10.69 -8.09
N SER A 219 -7.86 -10.96 -7.96
CA SER A 219 -8.33 -12.34 -7.90
C SER A 219 -8.21 -13.05 -9.27
N ALA A 220 -8.40 -12.34 -10.39
CA ALA A 220 -8.12 -12.87 -11.72
C ALA A 220 -6.61 -13.16 -11.91
N ALA A 221 -5.74 -12.23 -11.53
CA ALA A 221 -4.29 -12.43 -11.55
C ALA A 221 -3.85 -13.61 -10.67
N THR A 222 -4.47 -13.78 -9.50
CA THR A 222 -4.22 -14.94 -8.63
C THR A 222 -4.60 -16.25 -9.31
N VAL A 223 -5.72 -16.30 -10.04
CA VAL A 223 -6.10 -17.48 -10.83
C VAL A 223 -5.09 -17.74 -11.94
N PHE A 224 -4.65 -16.71 -12.67
CA PHE A 224 -3.61 -16.86 -13.71
C PHE A 224 -2.29 -17.36 -13.13
N LEU A 225 -1.90 -16.93 -11.94
CA LEU A 225 -0.75 -17.47 -11.23
C LEU A 225 -0.89 -18.97 -10.99
N TRP A 226 -2.01 -19.41 -10.41
CA TRP A 226 -2.24 -20.84 -10.14
C TRP A 226 -2.23 -21.69 -11.42
N VAL A 227 -2.91 -21.22 -12.48
CA VAL A 227 -2.92 -21.92 -13.76
C VAL A 227 -1.51 -21.98 -14.36
N SER A 228 -0.75 -20.88 -14.29
CA SER A 228 0.63 -20.84 -14.80
C SER A 228 1.55 -21.77 -14.02
N CYS A 229 1.41 -21.86 -12.68
CA CYS A 229 2.16 -22.81 -11.86
C CYS A 229 1.84 -24.27 -12.23
N ILE A 230 0.56 -24.60 -12.46
CA ILE A 230 0.16 -25.95 -12.88
C ILE A 230 0.75 -26.27 -14.26
N LEU A 231 0.65 -25.34 -15.22
CA LEU A 231 1.26 -25.50 -16.55
C LEU A 231 2.78 -25.67 -16.47
N ALA A 232 3.46 -24.90 -15.62
CA ALA A 232 4.90 -25.04 -15.40
C ALA A 232 5.28 -26.45 -14.93
N ILE A 233 4.55 -26.99 -13.93
CA ILE A 233 4.78 -28.35 -13.41
C ILE A 233 4.47 -29.40 -14.47
N LEU A 234 3.39 -29.22 -15.25
CA LEU A 234 3.04 -30.14 -16.33
C LEU A 234 4.10 -30.16 -17.44
N ILE A 235 4.62 -29.00 -17.82
CA ILE A 235 5.68 -28.90 -18.84
C ILE A 235 6.96 -29.57 -18.34
N THR A 236 7.43 -29.25 -17.13
CA THR A 236 8.68 -29.84 -16.60
C THR A 236 8.55 -31.34 -16.37
N SER A 237 7.43 -31.80 -15.82
CA SER A 237 7.15 -33.22 -15.69
C SER A 237 7.04 -33.91 -17.04
N GLY A 238 6.43 -33.26 -18.03
CA GLY A 238 6.32 -33.79 -19.40
C GLY A 238 7.69 -33.95 -20.06
N MET A 239 8.55 -32.95 -19.95
CA MET A 239 9.93 -33.00 -20.46
C MET A 239 10.72 -34.14 -19.81
N PHE A 240 10.64 -34.29 -18.48
CA PHE A 240 11.35 -35.37 -17.78
C PHE A 240 10.78 -36.75 -18.10
N TRP A 241 9.46 -36.85 -18.21
CA TRP A 241 8.79 -38.11 -18.58
C TRP A 241 9.18 -38.57 -19.99
N LEU A 242 9.16 -37.67 -20.98
CA LEU A 242 9.64 -37.96 -22.34
C LEU A 242 11.11 -38.35 -22.35
N PHE A 243 11.96 -37.64 -21.59
CA PHE A 243 13.38 -37.97 -21.47
C PHE A 243 13.60 -39.40 -20.96
N LEU A 244 12.89 -39.79 -19.89
CA LEU A 244 12.95 -41.16 -19.35
C LEU A 244 12.46 -42.19 -20.34
N GLN A 245 11.36 -41.89 -21.05
CA GLN A 245 10.79 -42.80 -22.03
C GLN A 245 11.76 -43.06 -23.20
N ASN A 246 12.45 -42.02 -23.68
CA ASN A 246 13.37 -42.11 -24.81
C ASN A 246 14.71 -42.77 -24.45
N HIS A 247 15.18 -42.67 -23.20
CA HIS A 247 16.53 -43.15 -22.81
C HIS A 247 16.54 -44.44 -21.99
N MET A 248 15.41 -44.87 -21.41
CA MET A 248 15.35 -46.03 -20.51
C MET A 248 14.69 -47.22 -21.21
N GLU A 249 15.36 -47.75 -22.24
CA GLU A 249 14.96 -49.02 -22.85
C GLU A 249 15.31 -50.21 -21.93
N GLY A 250 14.43 -51.24 -21.89
CA GLY A 250 14.65 -52.47 -21.13
C GLY A 250 13.92 -52.55 -19.77
N GLN A 251 14.59 -53.10 -18.75
CA GLN A 251 13.98 -53.45 -17.44
C GLN A 251 13.39 -52.24 -16.68
N HIS A 252 13.78 -51.01 -17.02
CA HIS A 252 13.34 -49.81 -16.31
C HIS A 252 12.14 -49.09 -16.95
N ARG A 253 11.48 -49.68 -17.96
CA ARG A 253 10.32 -49.06 -18.63
C ARG A 253 9.17 -48.71 -17.66
N HIS A 254 9.01 -49.43 -16.56
CA HIS A 254 7.99 -49.12 -15.56
C HIS A 254 8.28 -47.83 -14.77
N ALA A 255 9.54 -47.40 -14.67
CA ALA A 255 9.91 -46.23 -13.88
C ALA A 255 9.32 -44.92 -14.45
N SER A 256 9.23 -44.78 -15.78
CA SER A 256 8.60 -43.59 -16.40
C SER A 256 7.12 -43.49 -16.04
N SER A 257 6.40 -44.61 -16.04
CA SER A 257 4.98 -44.67 -15.66
C SER A 257 4.75 -44.33 -14.17
N HIS A 258 5.63 -44.81 -13.29
CA HIS A 258 5.58 -44.47 -11.86
C HIS A 258 5.85 -42.98 -11.62
N PHE A 259 6.80 -42.39 -12.35
CA PHE A 259 7.06 -40.95 -12.29
C PHE A 259 5.82 -40.14 -12.68
N ALA A 260 5.19 -40.46 -13.82
CA ALA A 260 3.99 -39.76 -14.29
C ALA A 260 2.81 -39.87 -13.30
N LEU A 261 2.56 -41.06 -12.76
CA LEU A 261 1.52 -41.28 -11.74
C LEU A 261 1.80 -40.49 -10.47
N CYS A 262 3.06 -40.46 -10.02
CA CYS A 262 3.47 -39.69 -8.85
C CYS A 262 3.22 -38.19 -9.06
N THR A 263 3.67 -37.63 -10.19
CA THR A 263 3.43 -36.21 -10.53
C THR A 263 1.94 -35.89 -10.63
N LEU A 264 1.15 -36.74 -11.31
CA LEU A 264 -0.30 -36.53 -11.42
C LEU A 264 -0.97 -36.56 -10.05
N SER A 265 -0.59 -37.49 -9.18
CA SER A 265 -1.11 -37.55 -7.81
C SER A 265 -0.76 -36.30 -7.00
N GLY A 266 0.46 -35.78 -7.15
CA GLY A 266 0.90 -34.54 -6.52
C GLY A 266 0.15 -33.30 -7.00
N LEU A 267 -0.16 -33.23 -8.30
CA LEU A 267 -0.98 -32.16 -8.88
C LEU A 267 -2.45 -32.22 -8.46
N LEU A 268 -3.00 -33.44 -8.33
CA LEU A 268 -4.39 -33.64 -7.95
C LEU A 268 -4.63 -33.39 -6.45
N ALA A 269 -3.65 -33.65 -5.58
CA ALA A 269 -3.79 -33.46 -4.13
C ALA A 269 -4.29 -32.06 -3.71
N PRO A 270 -3.70 -30.93 -4.15
CA PRO A 270 -4.20 -29.60 -3.80
C PRO A 270 -5.56 -29.29 -4.43
N ALA A 271 -5.85 -29.81 -5.63
CA ALA A 271 -7.15 -29.65 -6.27
C ALA A 271 -8.25 -30.39 -5.48
N PHE A 272 -7.98 -31.62 -5.05
CA PHE A 272 -8.85 -32.40 -4.18
C PHE A 272 -9.03 -31.74 -2.82
N TYR A 273 -7.96 -31.25 -2.19
CA TYR A 273 -8.07 -30.53 -0.92
C TYR A 273 -8.93 -29.27 -1.07
N GLY A 274 -8.73 -28.50 -2.14
CA GLY A 274 -9.53 -27.31 -2.42
C GLY A 274 -11.00 -27.63 -2.72
N LEU A 275 -11.27 -28.72 -3.46
CA LEU A 275 -12.63 -29.19 -3.73
C LEU A 275 -13.29 -29.71 -2.46
N TRP A 276 -12.60 -30.54 -1.68
CA TRP A 276 -13.04 -31.06 -0.39
C TRP A 276 -13.37 -29.93 0.59
N PHE A 277 -12.46 -28.97 0.78
CA PHE A 277 -12.72 -27.81 1.63
C PHE A 277 -13.93 -27.01 1.14
N ARG A 278 -14.10 -26.86 -0.19
CA ARG A 278 -15.28 -26.21 -0.78
C ARG A 278 -16.57 -27.02 -0.64
N LEU A 279 -16.52 -28.34 -0.51
CA LEU A 279 -17.71 -29.19 -0.36
C LEU A 279 -18.08 -29.33 1.13
N VAL A 280 -17.10 -29.52 2.00
CA VAL A 280 -17.30 -29.81 3.43
C VAL A 280 -17.43 -28.55 4.28
N CYS A 281 -16.59 -27.53 4.05
CA CYS A 281 -16.62 -26.30 4.85
C CYS A 281 -17.62 -25.26 4.33
N ARG A 282 -18.27 -25.51 3.19
CA ARG A 282 -19.13 -24.51 2.54
C ARG A 282 -20.62 -24.82 2.76
N ARG A 283 -21.19 -24.12 3.74
CA ARG A 283 -22.61 -23.68 3.72
C ARG A 283 -22.97 -23.12 2.32
N PRO A 284 -24.21 -23.32 1.81
CA PRO A 284 -24.57 -23.12 0.41
C PRO A 284 -24.26 -21.69 -0.07
N GLY A 285 -23.18 -21.58 -0.86
CA GLY A 285 -22.71 -20.35 -1.49
C GLY A 285 -22.19 -20.61 -2.90
N ILE A 286 -22.87 -21.49 -3.63
CA ILE A 286 -22.60 -21.94 -5.01
C ILE A 286 -22.68 -20.78 -6.03
N VAL A 287 -23.28 -19.65 -5.66
CA VAL A 287 -23.43 -18.46 -6.52
C VAL A 287 -22.08 -17.92 -7.03
N ARG A 288 -20.97 -18.14 -6.31
CA ARG A 288 -19.68 -17.49 -6.65
C ARG A 288 -18.90 -18.11 -7.82
N VAL A 289 -19.14 -19.35 -8.24
CA VAL A 289 -18.40 -19.97 -9.38
C VAL A 289 -19.06 -19.62 -10.71
N LEU A 290 -20.40 -19.56 -10.75
CA LEU A 290 -21.12 -19.09 -11.94
C LEU A 290 -20.81 -17.62 -12.25
N THR A 291 -20.59 -16.78 -11.22
CA THR A 291 -20.15 -15.40 -11.43
C THR A 291 -18.78 -15.35 -12.10
N TRP A 292 -17.82 -16.21 -11.79
CA TRP A 292 -16.50 -16.19 -12.46
C TRP A 292 -16.58 -16.45 -13.96
N ALA A 293 -17.39 -17.43 -14.39
CA ALA A 293 -17.58 -17.71 -15.81
C ALA A 293 -18.33 -16.58 -16.53
N GLN A 294 -19.29 -15.95 -15.85
CA GLN A 294 -20.04 -14.80 -16.37
C GLN A 294 -19.17 -13.54 -16.46
N GLU A 295 -18.31 -13.31 -15.47
CA GLU A 295 -17.33 -12.22 -15.40
C GLU A 295 -16.21 -12.40 -16.44
N LEU A 296 -15.73 -13.62 -16.68
CA LEU A 296 -14.79 -13.89 -17.78
C LEU A 296 -15.41 -13.59 -19.15
N ARG A 297 -16.71 -13.89 -19.35
CA ARG A 297 -17.44 -13.45 -20.55
C ARG A 297 -17.63 -11.93 -20.61
N GLN A 298 -17.75 -11.24 -19.48
CA GLN A 298 -17.82 -9.77 -19.46
C GLN A 298 -16.45 -9.16 -19.74
N MET A 299 -15.36 -9.71 -19.20
CA MET A 299 -13.98 -9.32 -19.50
C MET A 299 -13.65 -9.56 -20.97
N ALA A 300 -13.98 -10.72 -21.54
CA ALA A 300 -13.80 -10.98 -22.97
C ALA A 300 -14.56 -9.96 -23.83
N ARG A 301 -15.78 -9.57 -23.40
CA ARG A 301 -16.55 -8.50 -24.05
C ARG A 301 -15.96 -7.11 -23.86
N LEU A 302 -15.43 -6.78 -22.67
CA LEU A 302 -14.78 -5.51 -22.39
C LEU A 302 -13.42 -5.38 -23.07
N ILE A 303 -12.68 -6.48 -23.23
CA ILE A 303 -11.43 -6.54 -24.01
C ILE A 303 -11.77 -6.41 -25.50
N SER A 304 -12.80 -7.11 -25.97
CA SER A 304 -13.33 -6.97 -27.34
C SER A 304 -13.94 -5.60 -27.62
N SER A 305 -14.44 -4.88 -26.61
CA SER A 305 -14.91 -3.50 -26.76
C SER A 305 -13.79 -2.49 -26.53
N ARG A 306 -12.74 -2.83 -25.76
CA ARG A 306 -11.56 -1.98 -25.57
C ARG A 306 -10.59 -2.00 -26.74
N THR A 307 -10.61 -3.02 -27.59
CA THR A 307 -10.01 -2.91 -28.93
C THR A 307 -10.70 -1.84 -29.78
N ALA A 308 -11.97 -1.49 -29.50
CA ALA A 308 -12.60 -0.27 -30.02
C ALA A 308 -12.24 1.01 -29.21
N LEU A 309 -11.85 0.91 -27.93
CA LEU A 309 -11.24 2.02 -27.17
C LEU A 309 -9.84 2.42 -27.65
N SER A 310 -9.19 1.67 -28.54
CA SER A 310 -8.01 2.19 -29.24
C SER A 310 -8.34 3.45 -30.08
N ARG A 311 -9.61 3.65 -30.46
CA ARG A 311 -10.13 4.90 -31.08
C ARG A 311 -10.60 5.94 -30.07
N LEU A 312 -10.73 5.56 -28.80
CA LEU A 312 -11.27 6.39 -27.72
C LEU A 312 -10.23 6.62 -26.61
N TRP A 313 -8.97 6.23 -26.82
CA TRP A 313 -7.82 6.79 -26.11
C TRP A 313 -7.74 8.25 -26.55
N PRO A 314 -8.32 9.20 -25.79
CA PRO A 314 -8.11 10.59 -26.13
C PRO A 314 -6.61 10.80 -25.97
N LYS A 315 -6.03 11.61 -26.84
CA LYS A 315 -4.73 12.22 -26.58
C LYS A 315 -4.70 12.67 -25.12
N VAL A 316 -4.04 11.91 -24.24
CA VAL A 316 -3.56 12.39 -22.95
C VAL A 316 -2.22 13.01 -23.30
N PRO A 317 -2.12 14.33 -23.55
CA PRO A 317 -0.91 14.94 -24.08
C PRO A 317 0.19 15.07 -23.02
N GLU A 318 -0.07 14.74 -21.75
CA GLU A 318 0.85 15.11 -20.65
C GLU A 318 1.56 13.95 -19.95
N ALA A 319 1.10 12.69 -20.10
CA ALA A 319 1.79 11.55 -19.47
C ALA A 319 3.16 11.22 -20.12
N ARG A 320 3.44 11.73 -21.33
CA ARG A 320 4.77 11.59 -21.97
C ARG A 320 5.85 12.48 -21.33
N LEU A 321 5.46 13.55 -20.61
CA LEU A 321 6.43 14.44 -19.96
C LEU A 321 6.92 13.89 -18.62
N CYS A 322 6.10 13.11 -17.90
CA CYS A 322 6.50 12.51 -16.63
C CYS A 322 7.46 11.31 -16.80
N TRP A 323 7.28 10.50 -17.86
CA TRP A 323 8.20 9.39 -18.11
C TRP A 323 9.58 9.88 -18.61
N LYS A 324 9.62 10.95 -19.42
CA LYS A 324 10.88 11.58 -19.85
C LYS A 324 11.66 12.26 -18.71
N THR A 325 10.99 12.70 -17.63
CA THR A 325 11.67 13.31 -16.47
C THR A 325 12.19 12.27 -15.47
N TRP A 326 11.64 11.06 -15.44
CA TRP A 326 12.20 9.96 -14.65
C TRP A 326 13.44 9.29 -15.27
N GLN A 327 13.63 9.40 -16.58
CA GLN A 327 14.78 8.81 -17.28
C GLN A 327 16.04 9.70 -17.29
N LEU A 328 15.95 10.95 -16.81
CA LEU A 328 17.02 11.95 -16.85
C LEU A 328 17.38 12.53 -15.48
N ARG A 329 17.24 11.76 -14.40
CA ARG A 329 17.87 12.10 -13.12
C ARG A 329 19.10 11.20 -12.92
N PRO A 330 20.29 11.57 -13.46
CA PRO A 330 21.52 10.93 -13.04
C PRO A 330 21.65 11.11 -11.53
N LEU A 331 22.00 10.03 -10.83
CA LEU A 331 22.52 10.07 -9.47
C LEU A 331 23.79 10.93 -9.49
N HIS A 332 23.63 12.26 -9.41
CA HIS A 332 24.72 13.16 -9.09
C HIS A 332 24.93 13.07 -7.59
N GLU A 333 25.83 12.16 -7.25
CA GLU A 333 26.51 12.06 -5.97
C GLU A 333 27.09 13.43 -5.59
N PRO A 334 26.71 14.03 -4.45
CA PRO A 334 27.34 15.27 -4.01
C PRO A 334 28.75 14.94 -3.54
N ARG A 335 29.70 15.27 -4.41
CA ARG A 335 31.14 15.34 -4.14
C ARG A 335 31.34 16.23 -2.91
N ARG A 336 31.76 15.62 -1.79
CA ARG A 336 32.26 16.31 -0.59
C ARG A 336 33.39 17.24 -0.99
N SER A 337 33.17 18.55 -0.87
CA SER A 337 34.24 19.53 -0.74
C SER A 337 34.78 19.45 0.69
N SER A 338 36.04 19.10 0.77
CA SER A 338 36.91 19.17 1.93
C SER A 338 37.08 20.61 2.43
N GLU A 339 36.73 20.88 3.69
CA GLU A 339 37.44 21.86 4.52
C GLU A 339 37.55 21.36 5.97
N PRO A 340 38.62 21.72 6.70
CA PRO A 340 38.96 21.15 7.99
C PRO A 340 38.46 22.05 9.12
N CYS A 341 37.75 21.49 10.08
CA CYS A 341 37.66 22.07 11.42
C CYS A 341 37.89 21.01 12.48
N ALA A 342 39.01 21.20 13.17
CA ALA A 342 39.40 20.54 14.39
C ALA A 342 38.30 20.68 15.45
N GLY A 343 37.92 19.56 16.06
CA GLY A 343 36.83 19.57 17.03
C GLY A 343 36.65 18.23 17.74
N ARG A 344 37.71 17.78 18.42
CA ARG A 344 37.72 16.91 19.61
C ARG A 344 36.33 16.43 20.09
N CYS A 345 35.99 15.16 19.83
CA CYS A 345 35.06 14.42 20.69
C CYS A 345 35.46 12.94 20.81
N ARG A 346 35.47 12.50 22.07
CA ARG A 346 35.92 11.21 22.58
C ARG A 346 35.06 10.08 22.06
N GLY A 347 35.71 8.93 21.91
CA GLY A 347 35.09 7.70 21.46
C GLY A 347 34.04 7.15 22.42
N ARG A 348 33.16 6.34 21.85
CA ARG A 348 32.69 5.13 22.51
C ARG A 348 32.47 4.06 21.45
N ARG A 349 33.17 2.96 21.71
CA ARG A 349 33.28 1.72 20.94
C ARG A 349 32.05 0.88 21.27
N LEU A 350 31.24 0.53 20.28
CA LEU A 350 30.29 -0.58 20.36
C LEU A 350 30.35 -1.32 19.04
N GLY A 351 30.91 -2.53 19.11
CA GLY A 351 30.97 -3.46 18.00
C GLY A 351 29.57 -3.99 17.71
N MET A 352 29.27 -4.13 16.42
CA MET A 352 28.09 -4.82 15.94
C MET A 352 28.55 -5.82 14.90
N GLN A 353 28.29 -7.08 15.22
CA GLN A 353 28.66 -8.28 14.50
C GLN A 353 28.06 -8.32 13.09
N ASP A 354 28.90 -8.72 12.14
CA ASP A 354 28.50 -9.20 10.83
C ASP A 354 27.64 -10.47 10.93
N PRO A 355 26.57 -10.61 10.14
CA PRO A 355 26.13 -11.91 9.68
C PRO A 355 26.67 -12.19 8.28
N ALA A 356 27.63 -13.11 8.25
CA ALA A 356 28.11 -13.77 7.05
C ALA A 356 26.95 -14.52 6.36
N TRP A 357 26.65 -14.15 5.12
CA TRP A 357 25.86 -14.98 4.22
C TRP A 357 26.80 -15.98 3.53
N ALA A 358 26.82 -17.21 4.04
CA ALA A 358 27.52 -18.31 3.42
C ALA A 358 26.77 -18.77 2.16
N PHE A 359 27.40 -18.56 1.00
CA PHE A 359 27.06 -19.20 -0.26
C PHE A 359 27.46 -20.68 -0.22
N PHE A 360 26.50 -21.59 -0.46
CA PHE A 360 26.78 -22.98 -0.79
C PHE A 360 27.12 -23.10 -2.29
N PRO A 361 28.26 -23.70 -2.69
CA PRO A 361 28.43 -24.18 -4.05
C PRO A 361 27.86 -25.60 -4.16
N MET A 362 26.83 -25.79 -5.00
CA MET A 362 26.47 -27.12 -5.49
C MET A 362 27.59 -27.61 -6.41
N ARG A 363 28.25 -28.70 -5.99
CA ARG A 363 29.10 -29.52 -6.84
C ARG A 363 28.18 -30.34 -7.74
N VAL A 364 28.31 -30.15 -9.05
CA VAL A 364 27.76 -31.05 -10.06
C VAL A 364 28.66 -32.30 -10.10
N SER A 365 28.06 -33.49 -10.07
CA SER A 365 28.70 -34.76 -10.38
C SER A 365 27.87 -35.47 -11.42
#